data_AF-A0A372FQF3-F1
#
_entry.id   AF-A0A372FQF3-F1
#
_cell.length_a   1.000
_cell.length_b   1.000
_cell.length_c   1.000
_cell.angle_alpha   90.00
_cell.angle_beta   90.00
_cell.angle_gamma   90.00
#
_symmetry.space_group_name_H-M   'P 1'
#
loop_
_entity.id
_entity.type
_entity.pdbx_description
1 polymer ?
#
loop_
_entity_poly.entity_id
_entity_poly.type
_entity_poly.pdbx_seq_one_letter_code
_entity_poly.pdbx_strand_id
1 'polypeptide(L)'
;MLPEIDRGRQRRDEHERFLDFLRFTNQVDLLIRDAELFRCQVTDVKELDGVCVGVEVQEIDRENPAFRKFRMEGGMAEFLVREKHSGKQGSNLIHLGPPSSESMETQTVSGENDPQWTVDDVDIPRETAWLIPHQEPAKMPRIGDVHVLRTSGLRGQVSLIRRRKDAIAKLATHSYLLDSLTAPGQVLMNSEIPRLPVPLGKDTVDKSKLTQIKTILGARPIYTVQGPPGTGKTHMVSWLLREILEEDPVAQVLITAQAHHAVDVLRSNAVQLRHQCWSAR
;
A
#
# COMPACT_ATOMS: atom_id res chain seq x y z
N MET A 1 17.88 39.48 -28.54
CA MET A 1 18.10 39.03 -27.15
C MET A 1 17.24 37.81 -26.92
N LEU A 2 17.84 36.65 -26.64
CA LEU A 2 17.09 35.48 -26.20
C LEU A 2 16.69 35.71 -24.73
N PRO A 3 15.45 35.41 -24.32
CA PRO A 3 15.01 35.59 -22.94
C PRO A 3 15.84 34.70 -22.01
N GLU A 4 16.36 35.30 -20.94
CA GLU A 4 17.08 34.60 -19.88
C GLU A 4 16.10 33.67 -19.17
N ILE A 5 16.30 32.35 -19.32
CA ILE A 5 15.46 31.35 -18.68
C ILE A 5 15.73 31.42 -17.16
N ASP A 6 14.74 31.88 -16.39
CA ASP A 6 14.76 31.80 -14.94
C ASP A 6 14.66 30.33 -14.52
N ARG A 7 15.82 29.67 -14.42
CA ARG A 7 15.96 28.28 -13.98
C ARG A 7 15.33 28.04 -12.60
N GLY A 8 15.32 29.05 -11.73
CA GLY A 8 14.71 28.97 -10.41
C GLY A 8 13.19 28.87 -10.47
N ARG A 9 12.56 29.65 -11.38
CA ARG A 9 11.13 29.56 -11.66
C ARG A 9 10.75 28.24 -12.31
N GLN A 10 11.47 27.82 -13.36
CA GLN A 10 11.21 26.55 -14.04
C GLN A 10 11.23 25.36 -13.05
N ARG A 11 12.22 25.32 -12.16
CA ARG A 11 12.34 24.27 -11.15
C ARG A 11 11.18 24.24 -10.15
N ARG A 12 10.68 25.41 -9.74
CA ARG A 12 9.49 25.49 -8.88
C ARG A 12 8.23 24.97 -9.60
N ASP A 13 8.05 25.34 -10.85
CA ASP A 13 6.92 24.88 -11.67
C ASP A 13 6.97 23.34 -11.88
N GLU A 14 8.16 22.78 -12.08
CA GLU A 14 8.36 21.33 -12.18
C GLU A 14 8.04 20.60 -10.87
N HIS A 15 8.44 21.15 -9.72
CA HIS A 15 8.09 20.61 -8.40
C HIS A 15 6.59 20.62 -8.15
N GLU A 16 5.93 21.73 -8.46
CA GLU A 16 4.48 21.87 -8.28
C GLU A 16 3.73 20.86 -9.13
N ARG A 17 4.07 20.74 -10.42
CA ARG A 17 3.49 19.73 -11.32
C ARG A 17 3.68 18.30 -10.81
N PHE A 18 4.87 17.98 -10.30
CA PHE A 18 5.15 16.65 -9.76
C PHE A 18 4.34 16.37 -8.49
N LEU A 19 4.26 17.32 -7.57
CA LEU A 19 3.45 17.19 -6.36
C LEU A 19 1.96 17.06 -6.70
N ASP A 20 1.47 17.83 -7.66
CA ASP A 20 0.08 17.75 -8.10
C ASP A 20 -0.22 16.40 -8.75
N PHE A 21 0.69 15.85 -9.54
CA PHE A 21 0.58 14.49 -10.06
C PHE A 21 0.46 13.45 -8.92
N LEU A 22 1.31 13.54 -7.90
CA LEU A 22 1.25 12.63 -6.74
C LEU A 22 -0.04 12.80 -5.94
N ARG A 23 -0.51 14.03 -5.74
CA ARG A 23 -1.78 14.31 -5.05
C ARG A 23 -2.97 13.78 -5.83
N PHE A 24 -2.99 14.02 -7.14
CA PHE A 24 -4.05 13.57 -8.03
C PHE A 24 -4.16 12.05 -8.06
N THR A 25 -3.05 11.35 -8.22
CA THR A 25 -3.05 9.87 -8.19
C THR A 25 -3.55 9.34 -6.85
N ASN A 26 -3.15 9.94 -5.73
CA ASN A 26 -3.65 9.56 -4.41
C ASN A 26 -5.16 9.84 -4.22
N GLN A 27 -5.68 10.92 -4.81
CA GLN A 27 -7.12 11.23 -4.81
C GLN A 27 -7.91 10.25 -5.68
N VAL A 28 -7.39 9.88 -6.84
CA VAL A 28 -8.01 8.87 -7.72
C VAL A 28 -8.11 7.53 -6.98
N ASP A 29 -7.05 7.09 -6.30
CA ASP A 29 -7.08 5.87 -5.50
C ASP A 29 -8.21 5.93 -4.44
N LEU A 30 -8.37 7.06 -3.77
CA LEU A 30 -9.43 7.27 -2.77
C LEU A 30 -10.83 7.20 -3.40
N LEU A 31 -11.05 7.84 -4.56
CA LEU A 31 -12.33 7.81 -5.25
C LEU A 31 -12.70 6.41 -5.74
N ILE A 32 -11.72 5.62 -6.17
CA ILE A 32 -11.94 4.21 -6.52
C ILE A 32 -12.36 3.42 -5.27
N ARG A 33 -11.68 3.63 -4.13
CA ARG A 33 -12.03 2.96 -2.87
C ARG A 33 -13.42 3.38 -2.35
N ASP A 34 -13.82 4.64 -2.56
CA ASP A 34 -15.16 5.12 -2.18
C ASP A 34 -16.26 4.44 -2.98
N ALA A 35 -16.01 4.16 -4.26
CA ALA A 35 -16.94 3.44 -5.12
C ALA A 35 -17.13 1.96 -4.76
N GLU A 36 -16.31 1.41 -3.87
CA GLU A 36 -16.43 0.04 -3.33
C GLU A 36 -17.26 0.01 -2.03
N LEU A 37 -17.92 1.11 -1.67
CA LEU A 37 -18.91 1.18 -0.60
C LEU A 37 -20.31 1.06 -1.18
N PHE A 38 -21.10 0.15 -0.61
CA PHE A 38 -22.47 -0.11 -1.02
C PHE A 38 -23.40 0.17 0.14
N ARG A 39 -24.42 1.00 -0.09
CA ARG A 39 -25.50 1.16 0.88
C ARG A 39 -26.48 0.02 0.64
N CYS A 40 -26.89 -0.68 1.68
CA CYS A 40 -27.81 -1.80 1.57
C CYS A 40 -28.86 -1.79 2.67
N GLN A 41 -29.97 -2.46 2.41
CA GLN A 41 -31.04 -2.68 3.37
C GLN A 41 -31.23 -4.18 3.59
N VAL A 42 -31.49 -4.58 4.84
CA VAL A 42 -31.82 -5.96 5.18
C VAL A 42 -33.23 -6.28 4.68
N THR A 43 -33.36 -7.29 3.82
CA THR A 43 -34.65 -7.74 3.25
C THR A 43 -35.19 -8.99 3.94
N ASP A 44 -34.31 -9.84 4.47
CA ASP A 44 -34.68 -11.05 5.20
C ASP A 44 -33.68 -11.35 6.32
N VAL A 45 -34.15 -12.03 7.38
CA VAL A 45 -33.34 -12.44 8.53
C VAL A 45 -33.72 -13.87 8.91
N LYS A 46 -32.72 -14.75 8.91
CA LYS A 46 -32.88 -16.14 9.33
C LYS A 46 -32.37 -16.31 10.75
N GLU A 47 -33.25 -16.83 11.59
CA GLU A 47 -33.00 -17.09 13.01
C GLU A 47 -33.16 -18.58 13.30
N LEU A 48 -32.29 -19.12 14.16
CA LEU A 48 -32.40 -20.46 14.73
C LEU A 48 -32.13 -20.39 16.23
N ASP A 49 -33.07 -20.85 17.06
CA ASP A 49 -32.96 -20.86 18.52
C ASP A 49 -32.58 -19.51 19.15
N GLY A 50 -33.09 -18.40 18.63
CA GLY A 50 -32.77 -17.05 19.13
C GLY A 50 -31.50 -16.43 18.54
N VAL A 51 -30.77 -17.15 17.69
CA VAL A 51 -29.48 -16.74 17.12
C VAL A 51 -29.63 -16.40 15.64
N CYS A 52 -29.05 -15.27 15.23
CA CYS A 52 -28.95 -14.90 13.82
C CYS A 52 -28.05 -15.90 13.09
N VAL A 53 -28.58 -16.61 12.11
CA VAL A 53 -27.81 -17.55 11.25
C VAL A 53 -27.57 -17.01 9.85
N GLY A 54 -28.27 -15.96 9.44
CA GLY A 54 -28.01 -15.25 8.20
C GLY A 54 -28.95 -14.09 7.94
N VAL A 55 -28.54 -13.19 7.06
CA VAL A 55 -29.35 -12.07 6.58
C VAL A 55 -29.26 -11.95 5.07
N GLU A 56 -30.35 -11.56 4.42
CA GLU A 56 -30.33 -11.08 3.05
C GLU A 56 -30.22 -9.56 3.04
N VAL A 57 -29.34 -9.04 2.21
CA VAL A 57 -29.22 -7.60 1.96
C VAL A 57 -29.43 -7.28 0.50
N GLN A 58 -30.10 -6.16 0.23
CA GLN A 58 -30.30 -5.60 -1.11
C GLN A 58 -29.63 -4.24 -1.23
N GLU A 59 -28.98 -3.96 -2.36
CA GLU A 59 -28.41 -2.64 -2.64
C GLU A 59 -29.51 -1.56 -2.71
N ILE A 60 -29.23 -0.39 -2.13
CA ILE A 60 -30.06 0.80 -2.23
C ILE A 60 -29.20 2.01 -2.57
N ASP A 61 -29.83 3.09 -3.05
CA ASP A 61 -29.10 4.31 -3.41
C ASP A 61 -28.39 4.95 -2.21
N ARG A 62 -27.11 5.22 -2.42
CA ARG A 62 -26.25 6.03 -1.55
C ARG A 62 -26.81 7.45 -1.40
N GLU A 63 -26.75 8.01 -0.20
CA GLU A 63 -27.07 9.44 0.01
C GLU A 63 -26.08 10.34 -0.73
N ASN A 64 -24.81 9.91 -0.77
CA ASN A 64 -23.76 10.57 -1.51
C ASN A 64 -23.23 9.61 -2.60
N PRO A 65 -23.71 9.74 -3.85
CA PRO A 65 -23.32 8.83 -4.92
C PRO A 65 -21.81 8.89 -5.19
N ALA A 66 -21.22 7.73 -5.43
CA ALA A 66 -19.84 7.63 -5.89
C ALA A 66 -19.62 8.46 -7.17
N PHE A 67 -18.39 8.94 -7.37
CA PHE A 67 -18.05 9.67 -8.59
C PHE A 67 -18.31 8.81 -9.82
N ARG A 68 -19.16 9.29 -10.74
CA ARG A 68 -19.73 8.51 -11.85
C ARG A 68 -18.72 7.70 -12.66
N LYS A 69 -17.51 8.22 -12.86
CA LYS A 69 -16.46 7.53 -13.64
C LYS A 69 -15.86 6.30 -12.94
N PHE A 70 -16.00 6.19 -11.63
CA PHE A 70 -15.50 5.07 -10.83
C PHE A 70 -16.61 4.16 -10.31
N ARG A 71 -17.88 4.46 -10.65
CA ARG A 71 -19.00 3.62 -10.25
C ARG A 71 -18.79 2.21 -10.79
N MET A 72 -18.97 1.22 -9.92
CA MET A 72 -18.81 -0.17 -10.28
C MET A 72 -19.93 -0.60 -11.22
N GLU A 73 -19.57 -1.12 -12.39
CA GLU A 73 -20.53 -1.83 -13.25
C GLU A 73 -21.04 -3.06 -12.49
N GLY A 74 -22.36 -3.29 -12.52
CA GLY A 74 -23.00 -4.43 -11.85
C GLY A 74 -23.27 -4.27 -10.34
N GLY A 75 -22.93 -3.12 -9.76
CA GLY A 75 -23.26 -2.79 -8.37
C GLY A 75 -22.63 -3.74 -7.33
N MET A 76 -23.32 -3.86 -6.20
CA MET A 76 -22.93 -4.66 -5.04
C MET A 76 -22.84 -6.15 -5.39
N ALA A 77 -23.84 -6.69 -6.08
CA ALA A 77 -23.92 -8.13 -6.33
C ALA A 77 -22.75 -8.63 -7.20
N GLU A 78 -22.49 -8.00 -8.35
CA GLU A 78 -21.36 -8.39 -9.19
C GLU A 78 -20.01 -8.16 -8.50
N PHE A 79 -19.89 -7.08 -7.72
CA PHE A 79 -18.70 -6.81 -6.92
C PHE A 79 -18.43 -7.95 -5.92
N LEU A 80 -19.45 -8.38 -5.18
CA LEU A 80 -19.32 -9.46 -4.19
C LEU A 80 -18.94 -10.79 -4.83
N VAL A 81 -19.52 -11.13 -5.99
CA VAL A 81 -19.15 -12.33 -6.76
C VAL A 81 -17.68 -12.27 -7.17
N ARG A 82 -17.23 -11.13 -7.69
CA ARG A 82 -15.84 -10.95 -8.12
C ARG A 82 -14.85 -11.04 -6.97
N GLU A 83 -15.17 -10.40 -5.84
CA GLU A 83 -14.31 -10.48 -4.66
C GLU A 83 -14.27 -11.91 -4.12
N LYS A 84 -15.42 -12.59 -3.94
CA LYS A 84 -15.50 -13.98 -3.46
C LYS A 84 -14.63 -14.94 -4.27
N HIS A 85 -14.51 -14.75 -5.58
CA HIS A 85 -13.71 -15.60 -6.48
C HIS A 85 -12.29 -15.08 -6.75
N SER A 86 -11.86 -14.02 -6.08
CA SER A 86 -10.54 -13.40 -6.32
C SER A 86 -9.35 -14.23 -5.81
N GLY A 87 -9.59 -15.24 -4.96
CA GLY A 87 -8.54 -16.06 -4.35
C GLY A 87 -7.67 -15.33 -3.33
N LYS A 88 -7.97 -14.06 -3.00
CA LYS A 88 -7.26 -13.31 -1.96
C LYS A 88 -7.69 -13.80 -0.58
N GLN A 89 -6.79 -13.73 0.39
CA GLN A 89 -7.11 -14.03 1.78
C GLN A 89 -8.18 -13.04 2.29
N GLY A 90 -9.27 -13.56 2.88
CA GLY A 90 -10.38 -12.75 3.40
C GLY A 90 -11.31 -12.15 2.33
N SER A 91 -11.25 -12.65 1.11
CA SER A 91 -11.99 -12.11 -0.04
C SER A 91 -13.51 -12.32 -0.02
N ASN A 92 -14.00 -13.22 0.83
CA ASN A 92 -15.41 -13.44 1.12
C ASN A 92 -15.87 -12.77 2.42
N LEU A 93 -14.99 -12.03 3.11
CA LEU A 93 -15.29 -11.37 4.38
C LEU A 93 -15.65 -9.90 4.17
N ILE A 94 -16.78 -9.51 4.72
CA ILE A 94 -17.31 -8.15 4.66
C ILE A 94 -17.64 -7.63 6.07
N HIS A 95 -17.86 -6.32 6.15
CA HIS A 95 -18.44 -5.68 7.33
C HIS A 95 -19.74 -4.97 6.94
N LEU A 96 -20.72 -5.02 7.84
CA LEU A 96 -21.90 -4.18 7.78
C LEU A 96 -21.75 -3.05 8.80
N GLY A 97 -21.39 -1.86 8.31
CA GLY A 97 -21.27 -0.66 9.12
C GLY A 97 -22.60 0.07 9.27
N PRO A 98 -22.68 1.08 10.16
CA PRO A 98 -23.85 1.94 10.27
C PRO A 98 -24.03 2.83 9.03
N PRO A 99 -25.24 3.38 8.77
CA PRO A 99 -25.48 4.31 7.67
C PRO A 99 -24.54 5.53 7.66
N SER A 100 -24.09 5.98 8.83
CA SER A 100 -23.16 7.09 8.98
C SER A 100 -21.75 6.82 8.46
N SER A 101 -21.44 5.57 8.05
CA SER A 101 -20.13 5.15 7.54
C SER A 101 -20.01 5.18 6.00
N GLU A 102 -20.96 5.82 5.32
CA GLU A 102 -21.02 5.95 3.86
C GLU A 102 -19.92 6.85 3.26
N SER A 103 -19.15 7.54 4.12
CA SER A 103 -17.97 8.32 3.74
C SER A 103 -16.67 7.65 4.18
N MET A 104 -15.69 7.66 3.29
CA MET A 104 -14.32 7.23 3.57
C MET A 104 -13.62 8.02 4.70
N GLU A 105 -14.07 9.24 5.01
CA GLU A 105 -13.51 10.04 6.11
C GLU A 105 -13.92 9.46 7.48
N THR A 106 -15.16 8.99 7.59
CA THR A 106 -15.76 8.44 8.81
C THR A 106 -15.28 7.04 9.18
N GLN A 107 -14.68 6.30 8.24
CA GLN A 107 -14.27 4.89 8.45
C GLN A 107 -13.11 4.70 9.45
N THR A 108 -12.44 5.77 9.86
CA THR A 108 -11.38 5.69 10.88
C THR A 108 -11.87 5.47 12.30
N VAL A 109 -13.15 5.76 12.57
CA VAL A 109 -13.67 5.86 13.94
C VAL A 109 -14.58 4.68 14.32
N SER A 110 -15.29 4.08 13.36
CA SER A 110 -16.34 3.08 13.66
C SER A 110 -15.97 1.62 13.36
N GLY A 111 -14.93 1.36 12.55
CA GLY A 111 -14.76 0.06 11.89
C GLY A 111 -14.15 -1.09 12.69
N GLU A 112 -13.81 -0.90 13.97
CA GLU A 112 -13.12 -1.93 14.78
C GLU A 112 -14.08 -2.93 15.43
N ASN A 113 -15.34 -2.54 15.62
CA ASN A 113 -16.39 -3.36 16.23
C ASN A 113 -17.51 -3.74 15.24
N ASP A 114 -17.45 -3.33 13.98
CA ASP A 114 -18.47 -3.69 12.99
C ASP A 114 -18.50 -5.22 12.83
N PRO A 115 -19.68 -5.85 12.95
CA PRO A 115 -19.79 -7.30 12.85
C PRO A 115 -19.28 -7.77 11.48
N GLN A 116 -18.51 -8.85 11.50
CA GLN A 116 -17.99 -9.49 10.31
C GLN A 116 -18.98 -10.52 9.77
N TRP A 117 -19.14 -10.52 8.46
CA TRP A 117 -20.03 -11.43 7.75
C TRP A 117 -19.29 -12.09 6.60
N THR A 118 -19.71 -13.30 6.29
CA THR A 118 -19.24 -14.07 5.14
C THR A 118 -20.30 -14.08 4.06
N VAL A 119 -19.92 -13.84 2.82
CA VAL A 119 -20.83 -13.93 1.67
C VAL A 119 -21.08 -15.40 1.32
N ASP A 120 -22.31 -15.85 1.52
CA ASP A 120 -22.73 -17.22 1.27
C ASP A 120 -23.23 -17.39 -0.18
N ASP A 121 -24.21 -16.60 -0.58
CA ASP A 121 -24.77 -16.60 -1.94
C ASP A 121 -25.07 -15.18 -2.44
N VAL A 122 -25.14 -15.02 -3.76
CA VAL A 122 -25.41 -13.72 -4.40
C VAL A 122 -26.34 -13.91 -5.60
N ASP A 123 -27.46 -13.20 -5.60
CA ASP A 123 -28.41 -13.15 -6.71
C ASP A 123 -28.21 -11.83 -7.48
N ILE A 124 -27.50 -11.90 -8.61
CA ILE A 124 -27.22 -10.72 -9.46
C ILE A 124 -28.51 -10.11 -10.02
N PRO A 125 -29.45 -10.87 -10.63
CA PRO A 125 -30.72 -10.32 -11.11
C PRO A 125 -31.55 -9.58 -10.05
N ARG A 126 -31.53 -10.04 -8.79
CA ARG A 126 -32.26 -9.38 -7.69
C ARG A 126 -31.44 -8.31 -6.96
N GLU A 127 -30.16 -8.21 -7.26
CA GLU A 127 -29.19 -7.36 -6.58
C GLU A 127 -29.13 -7.65 -5.06
N THR A 128 -29.30 -8.91 -4.67
CA THR A 128 -29.27 -9.36 -3.27
C THR A 128 -28.07 -10.25 -2.96
N ALA A 129 -27.66 -10.27 -1.69
CA ALA A 129 -26.64 -11.18 -1.18
C ALA A 129 -27.04 -11.76 0.16
N TRP A 130 -26.82 -13.07 0.32
CA TRP A 130 -26.99 -13.77 1.58
C TRP A 130 -25.68 -13.77 2.37
N LEU A 131 -25.76 -13.32 3.62
CA LEU A 131 -24.62 -13.10 4.49
C LEU A 131 -24.76 -13.95 5.76
N ILE A 132 -23.69 -14.66 6.12
CA ILE A 132 -23.61 -15.46 7.35
C ILE A 132 -22.74 -14.72 8.37
N PRO A 133 -23.22 -14.51 9.60
CA PRO A 133 -22.42 -13.85 10.63
C PRO A 133 -21.21 -14.71 11.00
N HIS A 134 -20.02 -14.11 11.04
CA HIS A 134 -18.81 -14.78 11.52
C HIS A 134 -18.76 -14.85 13.06
N GLN A 135 -19.52 -13.98 13.72
CA GLN A 135 -19.68 -13.90 15.16
C GLN A 135 -21.10 -13.44 15.47
N GLU A 136 -21.65 -13.85 16.62
CA GLU A 136 -22.99 -13.44 17.03
C GLU A 136 -23.09 -11.90 17.08
N PRO A 137 -24.04 -11.29 16.37
CA PRO A 137 -24.16 -9.84 16.33
C PRO A 137 -24.64 -9.32 17.69
N ALA A 138 -24.05 -8.22 18.16
CA ALA A 138 -24.41 -7.60 19.44
C ALA A 138 -25.89 -7.17 19.54
N LYS A 139 -26.54 -6.97 18.39
CA LYS A 139 -27.97 -6.71 18.26
C LYS A 139 -28.50 -7.53 17.09
N MET A 140 -29.65 -8.18 17.29
CA MET A 140 -30.34 -8.89 16.23
C MET A 140 -30.71 -7.93 15.08
N PRO A 141 -30.27 -8.20 13.84
CA PRO A 141 -30.70 -7.44 12.67
C PRO A 141 -32.21 -7.53 12.46
N ARG A 142 -32.79 -6.48 11.88
CA ARG A 142 -34.21 -6.43 11.54
C ARG A 142 -34.38 -6.14 10.07
N ILE A 143 -35.43 -6.70 9.49
CA ILE A 143 -35.88 -6.31 8.15
C ILE A 143 -36.09 -4.79 8.12
N GLY A 144 -35.49 -4.15 7.13
CA GLY A 144 -35.49 -2.70 6.97
C GLY A 144 -34.27 -1.99 7.56
N ASP A 145 -33.42 -2.66 8.35
CA ASP A 145 -32.17 -2.07 8.84
C ASP A 145 -31.26 -1.69 7.66
N VAL A 146 -30.69 -0.48 7.71
CA VAL A 146 -29.82 0.06 6.67
C VAL A 146 -28.37 -0.01 7.12
N HIS A 147 -27.51 -0.46 6.22
CA HIS A 147 -26.08 -0.63 6.46
C HIS A 147 -25.25 -0.11 5.30
N VAL A 148 -23.96 0.08 5.59
CA VAL A 148 -22.93 0.28 4.56
C VAL A 148 -22.07 -0.98 4.52
N LEU A 149 -22.13 -1.68 3.40
CA LEU A 149 -21.34 -2.85 3.10
C LEU A 149 -19.97 -2.44 2.58
N ARG A 150 -18.93 -3.09 3.10
CA ARG A 150 -17.54 -2.95 2.65
C ARG A 150 -16.77 -4.26 2.82
N THR A 151 -15.72 -4.46 2.02
CA THR A 151 -14.79 -5.58 2.22
C THR A 151 -13.95 -5.38 3.49
N SER A 152 -13.52 -6.49 4.08
CA SER A 152 -12.61 -6.49 5.23
C SER A 152 -11.28 -5.75 4.95
N GLY A 153 -10.74 -5.90 3.73
CA GLY A 153 -9.48 -5.29 3.32
C GLY A 153 -9.53 -3.78 3.10
N LEU A 154 -10.71 -3.19 2.91
CA LEU A 154 -10.84 -1.77 2.52
C LEU A 154 -10.17 -0.84 3.53
N ARG A 155 -10.39 -1.04 4.84
CA ARG A 155 -9.80 -0.22 5.91
C ARG A 155 -8.28 -0.11 5.80
N GLY A 156 -7.61 -1.25 5.55
CA GLY A 156 -6.16 -1.28 5.36
C GLY A 156 -5.71 -0.47 4.14
N GLN A 157 -6.45 -0.59 3.04
CA GLN A 157 -6.19 0.17 1.82
C GLN A 157 -6.38 1.69 2.03
N VAL A 158 -7.44 2.11 2.71
CA VAL A 158 -7.67 3.53 3.08
C VAL A 158 -6.51 4.06 3.92
N SER A 159 -6.06 3.29 4.91
CA SER A 159 -4.94 3.66 5.78
C SER A 159 -3.65 3.88 4.98
N LEU A 160 -3.38 3.05 3.97
CA LEU A 160 -2.23 3.23 3.07
C LEU A 160 -2.35 4.51 2.24
N ILE A 161 -3.52 4.82 1.68
CA ILE A 161 -3.76 6.06 0.91
C ILE A 161 -3.57 7.29 1.80
N ARG A 162 -4.00 7.24 3.07
CA ARG A 162 -3.80 8.34 4.03
C ARG A 162 -2.33 8.51 4.41
N ARG A 163 -1.61 7.42 4.69
CA ARG A 163 -0.16 7.46 4.94
C ARG A 163 0.60 8.04 3.74
N ARG A 164 0.18 7.70 2.52
CA ARG A 164 0.74 8.28 1.28
C ARG A 164 0.45 9.78 1.19
N LYS A 165 -0.78 10.24 1.50
CA LYS A 165 -1.10 11.67 1.58
C LYS A 165 -0.16 12.42 2.52
N ASP A 166 0.07 11.89 3.73
CA ASP A 166 0.97 12.50 4.71
C ASP A 166 2.43 12.52 4.23
N ALA A 167 2.88 11.44 3.56
CA ALA A 167 4.21 11.39 2.96
C ALA A 167 4.38 12.42 1.83
N ILE A 168 3.36 12.62 0.99
CA ILE A 168 3.37 13.66 -0.06
C ILE A 168 3.43 15.06 0.57
N ALA A 169 2.66 15.31 1.63
CA ALA A 169 2.69 16.58 2.35
C ALA A 169 4.07 16.87 2.95
N LYS A 170 4.73 15.85 3.54
CA LYS A 170 6.11 15.96 4.02
C LYS A 170 7.10 16.16 2.89
N LEU A 171 6.94 15.46 1.76
CA LEU A 171 7.82 15.61 0.60
C LEU A 171 7.86 17.05 0.07
N ALA A 172 6.72 17.75 0.11
CA ALA A 172 6.61 19.14 -0.31
C ALA A 172 7.57 20.10 0.44
N THR A 173 8.01 19.74 1.66
CA THR A 173 8.96 20.55 2.44
C THR A 173 10.43 20.18 2.20
N HIS A 174 10.72 19.19 1.34
CA HIS A 174 12.07 18.66 1.10
C HIS A 174 12.53 18.93 -0.33
N SER A 175 12.97 20.17 -0.61
CA SER A 175 13.34 20.64 -1.95
C SER A 175 14.43 19.80 -2.64
N TYR A 176 15.46 19.37 -1.92
CA TYR A 176 16.55 18.56 -2.49
C TYR A 176 16.09 17.16 -2.91
N LEU A 177 15.20 16.54 -2.13
CA LEU A 177 14.62 15.25 -2.49
C LEU A 177 13.66 15.40 -3.68
N LEU A 178 12.87 16.48 -3.71
CA LEU A 178 12.02 16.81 -4.86
C LEU A 178 12.86 16.97 -6.13
N ASP A 179 13.92 17.77 -6.09
CA ASP A 179 14.85 17.96 -7.21
C ASP A 179 15.38 16.60 -7.72
N SER A 180 15.70 15.69 -6.79
CA SER A 180 16.25 14.37 -7.10
C SER A 180 15.22 13.39 -7.68
N LEU A 181 13.93 13.57 -7.36
CA LEU A 181 12.83 12.75 -7.86
C LEU A 181 12.28 13.26 -9.19
N THR A 182 12.27 14.58 -9.43
CA THR A 182 11.81 15.18 -10.69
C THR A 182 12.84 15.04 -11.80
N ALA A 183 14.14 15.14 -11.48
CA ALA A 183 15.23 15.04 -12.43
C ALA A 183 16.34 14.09 -11.92
N PRO A 184 16.06 12.77 -11.80
CA PRO A 184 17.04 11.80 -11.37
C PRO A 184 18.24 11.78 -12.33
N GLY A 185 19.41 12.21 -11.83
CA GLY A 185 20.65 12.34 -12.61
C GLY A 185 21.24 13.75 -12.64
N GLN A 186 20.44 14.79 -12.42
CA GLN A 186 20.95 16.18 -12.36
C GLN A 186 21.50 16.56 -10.98
N VAL A 187 21.01 15.89 -9.93
CA VAL A 187 21.37 16.15 -8.52
C VAL A 187 22.43 15.15 -8.02
N LEU A 188 23.08 14.43 -8.92
CA LEU A 188 23.99 13.36 -8.57
C LEU A 188 25.27 13.95 -7.96
N MET A 189 25.37 13.88 -6.64
CA MET A 189 26.61 14.19 -5.93
C MET A 189 27.45 12.91 -5.94
N ASN A 190 28.37 12.82 -6.89
CA ASN A 190 29.45 11.85 -6.81
C ASN A 190 30.44 12.35 -5.76
N SER A 191 30.37 11.74 -4.58
CA SER A 191 31.45 11.87 -3.59
C SER A 191 32.67 11.08 -4.09
N GLU A 192 33.86 11.34 -3.54
CA GLU A 192 35.00 10.46 -3.78
C GLU A 192 34.58 9.00 -3.50
N ILE A 193 34.95 8.08 -4.40
CA ILE A 193 34.59 6.67 -4.27
C ILE A 193 35.13 6.17 -2.93
N PRO A 194 34.27 5.82 -1.95
CA PRO A 194 34.75 5.44 -0.64
C PRO A 194 35.59 4.17 -0.74
N ARG A 195 36.68 4.13 0.04
CA ARG A 195 37.44 2.89 0.22
C ARG A 195 36.58 1.94 1.04
N LEU A 196 36.35 0.73 0.53
CA LEU A 196 35.58 -0.29 1.25
C LEU A 196 36.28 -0.59 2.59
N PRO A 197 35.57 -0.56 3.73
CA PRO A 197 36.15 -0.84 5.05
C PRO A 197 36.75 -2.25 5.16
N VAL A 198 36.14 -3.23 4.48
CA VAL A 198 36.59 -4.63 4.44
C VAL A 198 36.81 -5.07 2.99
N PRO A 199 37.97 -5.68 2.64
CA PRO A 199 38.16 -6.25 1.32
C PRO A 199 37.19 -7.43 1.11
N LEU A 200 36.20 -7.24 0.24
CA LEU A 200 35.37 -8.32 -0.25
C LEU A 200 36.28 -9.35 -0.96
N GLY A 201 36.28 -10.60 -0.48
CA GLY A 201 37.10 -11.67 -1.04
C GLY A 201 36.85 -11.84 -2.53
N LYS A 202 37.92 -11.87 -3.33
CA LYS A 202 37.85 -11.97 -4.80
C LYS A 202 37.11 -13.22 -5.28
N ASP A 203 37.00 -14.24 -4.44
CA ASP A 203 36.36 -15.53 -4.75
C ASP A 203 34.85 -15.53 -4.47
N THR A 204 34.30 -14.47 -3.87
CA THR A 204 32.89 -14.42 -3.42
C THR A 204 32.04 -13.39 -4.18
N VAL A 205 32.65 -12.36 -4.77
CA VAL A 205 31.95 -11.27 -5.46
C VAL A 205 32.65 -10.92 -6.78
N ASP A 206 31.93 -11.07 -7.89
CA ASP A 206 32.40 -10.66 -9.22
C ASP A 206 32.84 -9.19 -9.26
N LYS A 207 33.86 -8.90 -10.08
CA LYS A 207 34.36 -7.53 -10.31
C LYS A 207 33.26 -6.55 -10.66
N SER A 208 32.26 -6.96 -11.45
CA SER A 208 31.11 -6.13 -11.82
C SER A 208 30.28 -5.69 -10.60
N LYS A 209 30.08 -6.58 -9.62
CA LYS A 209 29.29 -6.31 -8.41
C LYS A 209 30.07 -5.40 -7.45
N LEU A 210 31.39 -5.59 -7.36
CA LEU A 210 32.27 -4.70 -6.57
C LEU A 210 32.26 -3.27 -7.11
N THR A 211 32.34 -3.09 -8.42
CA THR A 211 32.24 -1.77 -9.05
C THR A 211 30.88 -1.14 -8.74
N GLN A 212 29.79 -1.90 -8.85
CA GLN A 212 28.45 -1.41 -8.52
C GLN A 212 28.32 -0.95 -7.06
N ILE A 213 28.82 -1.74 -6.09
CA ILE A 213 28.78 -1.35 -4.66
C ILE A 213 29.53 -0.04 -4.43
N LYS A 214 30.73 0.11 -5.00
CA LYS A 214 31.51 1.34 -4.89
C LYS A 214 30.79 2.55 -5.49
N THR A 215 30.15 2.37 -6.64
CA THR A 215 29.36 3.43 -7.27
C THR A 215 28.14 3.78 -6.42
N ILE A 216 27.45 2.79 -5.84
CA ILE A 216 26.30 3.01 -4.95
C ILE A 216 26.72 3.85 -3.73
N LEU A 217 27.81 3.46 -3.05
CA LEU A 217 28.29 4.14 -1.84
C LEU A 217 28.77 5.58 -2.11
N GLY A 218 29.24 5.86 -3.33
CA GLY A 218 29.66 7.21 -3.76
C GLY A 218 28.52 8.10 -4.27
N ALA A 219 27.32 7.56 -4.50
CA ALA A 219 26.21 8.28 -5.12
C ALA A 219 25.20 8.78 -4.08
N ARG A 220 24.88 10.08 -4.14
CA ARG A 220 23.77 10.69 -3.37
C ARG A 220 22.84 11.49 -4.29
N PRO A 221 21.54 11.60 -3.95
CA PRO A 221 20.86 10.92 -2.85
C PRO A 221 20.17 9.61 -3.23
N ILE A 222 20.05 9.32 -4.53
CA ILE A 222 19.33 8.16 -5.06
C ILE A 222 20.24 7.43 -6.04
N TYR A 223 20.34 6.12 -5.88
CA TYR A 223 20.98 5.23 -6.85
C TYR A 223 20.01 4.12 -7.23
N THR A 224 19.83 3.89 -8.53
CA THR A 224 18.95 2.84 -9.04
C THR A 224 19.77 1.68 -9.58
N VAL A 225 19.50 0.47 -9.08
CA VAL A 225 20.12 -0.74 -9.62
C VAL A 225 19.13 -1.50 -10.49
N GLN A 226 19.44 -1.64 -11.78
CA GLN A 226 18.65 -2.42 -12.71
C GLN A 226 19.34 -3.75 -13.03
N GLY A 227 18.59 -4.85 -13.07
CA GLY A 227 19.11 -6.13 -13.52
C GLY A 227 17.98 -7.10 -13.88
N PRO A 228 18.17 -7.99 -14.88
CA PRO A 228 17.22 -9.05 -15.23
C PRO A 228 16.83 -9.95 -14.03
N PRO A 229 15.73 -10.73 -14.13
CA PRO A 229 15.40 -11.74 -13.13
C PRO A 229 16.59 -12.70 -12.90
N GLY A 230 16.86 -13.08 -11.65
CA GLY A 230 17.94 -14.03 -11.32
C GLY A 230 19.36 -13.46 -11.20
N THR A 231 19.61 -12.18 -11.49
CA THR A 231 20.98 -11.60 -11.49
C THR A 231 21.58 -11.28 -10.10
N GLY A 232 20.98 -11.80 -9.03
CA GLY A 232 21.53 -11.64 -7.67
C GLY A 232 21.35 -10.26 -7.03
N LYS A 233 20.35 -9.47 -7.45
CA LYS A 233 20.02 -8.16 -6.84
C LYS A 233 19.85 -8.23 -5.33
N THR A 234 19.15 -9.25 -4.83
CA THR A 234 18.98 -9.47 -3.38
C THR A 234 20.30 -9.70 -2.67
N HIS A 235 21.23 -10.44 -3.28
CA HIS A 235 22.57 -10.64 -2.71
C HIS A 235 23.32 -9.32 -2.65
N MET A 236 23.27 -8.51 -3.71
CA MET A 236 23.90 -7.18 -3.74
C MET A 236 23.40 -6.25 -2.63
N VAL A 237 22.11 -6.28 -2.29
CA VAL A 237 21.59 -5.54 -1.13
C VAL A 237 22.21 -6.05 0.17
N SER A 238 22.35 -7.38 0.35
CA SER A 238 23.03 -7.95 1.53
C SER A 238 24.48 -7.49 1.63
N TRP A 239 25.21 -7.46 0.51
CA TRP A 239 26.59 -6.96 0.48
C TRP A 239 26.66 -5.47 0.84
N LEU A 240 25.77 -4.65 0.30
CA LEU A 240 25.71 -3.23 0.62
C LEU A 240 25.44 -2.99 2.12
N LEU A 241 24.51 -3.75 2.71
CA LEU A 241 24.20 -3.67 4.13
C LEU A 241 25.41 -4.05 5.00
N ARG A 242 26.15 -5.08 4.59
CA ARG A 242 27.40 -5.46 5.28
C ARG A 242 28.38 -4.30 5.28
N GLU A 243 28.64 -3.68 4.12
CA GLU A 243 29.60 -2.57 4.03
C GLU A 243 29.18 -1.37 4.87
N ILE A 244 27.88 -1.00 4.85
CA ILE A 244 27.35 0.10 5.68
C ILE A 244 27.54 -0.19 7.18
N LEU A 245 27.24 -1.42 7.62
CA LEU A 245 27.33 -1.79 9.04
C LEU A 245 28.76 -2.06 9.53
N GLU A 246 29.68 -2.40 8.63
CA GLU A 246 31.12 -2.47 8.95
C GLU A 246 31.73 -1.06 9.08
N GLU A 247 31.29 -0.11 8.24
CA GLU A 247 31.68 1.29 8.34
C GLU A 247 31.11 1.94 9.62
N ASP A 248 29.81 1.73 9.87
CA ASP A 248 29.10 2.23 11.05
C ASP A 248 28.20 1.15 11.66
N PRO A 249 28.67 0.45 12.72
CA PRO A 249 27.90 -0.59 13.40
C PRO A 249 26.60 -0.13 14.05
N VAL A 250 26.40 1.18 14.25
CA VAL A 250 25.18 1.74 14.82
C VAL A 250 24.26 2.38 13.77
N ALA A 251 24.60 2.24 12.48
CA ALA A 251 23.80 2.77 11.39
C ALA A 251 22.36 2.21 11.40
N GLN A 252 21.39 3.10 11.27
CA GLN A 252 19.98 2.75 11.12
C GLN A 252 19.60 2.73 9.65
N VAL A 253 19.34 1.54 9.10
CA VAL A 253 18.96 1.35 7.70
C VAL A 253 17.52 0.88 7.59
N LEU A 254 16.69 1.64 6.85
CA LEU A 254 15.32 1.24 6.52
C LEU A 254 15.32 0.42 5.23
N ILE A 255 14.92 -0.85 5.32
CA ILE A 255 14.76 -1.74 4.17
C ILE A 255 13.26 -1.90 3.90
N THR A 256 12.83 -1.68 2.66
CA THR A 256 11.45 -1.87 2.24
C THR A 256 11.40 -2.72 0.96
N ALA A 257 10.34 -3.52 0.80
CA ALA A 257 10.05 -4.23 -0.43
C ALA A 257 8.54 -4.39 -0.60
N GLN A 258 8.08 -4.57 -1.84
CA GLN A 258 6.65 -4.72 -2.14
C GLN A 258 6.06 -6.04 -1.61
N ALA A 259 6.85 -7.11 -1.58
CA ALA A 259 6.41 -8.44 -1.14
C ALA A 259 7.11 -8.86 0.15
N HIS A 260 6.33 -9.41 1.11
CA HIS A 260 6.83 -9.88 2.41
C HIS A 260 8.03 -10.84 2.29
N HIS A 261 7.97 -11.78 1.35
CA HIS A 261 9.05 -12.74 1.10
C HIS A 261 10.41 -12.07 0.82
N ALA A 262 10.44 -10.95 0.07
CA ALA A 262 11.68 -10.26 -0.22
C ALA A 262 12.30 -9.63 1.03
N VAL A 263 11.47 -9.11 1.94
CA VAL A 263 11.91 -8.56 3.22
C VAL A 263 12.46 -9.68 4.11
N ASP A 264 11.79 -10.83 4.19
CA ASP A 264 12.22 -11.95 5.02
C ASP A 264 13.58 -12.51 4.58
N VAL A 265 13.81 -12.63 3.26
CA VAL A 265 15.12 -13.04 2.72
C VAL A 265 16.21 -12.04 3.12
N LEU A 266 15.94 -10.74 3.00
CA LEU A 266 16.92 -9.70 3.37
C LEU A 266 17.18 -9.68 4.89
N ARG A 267 16.15 -9.87 5.71
CA ARG A 267 16.28 -9.96 7.18
C ARG A 267 17.18 -11.13 7.58
N SER A 268 16.92 -12.32 7.02
CA SER A 268 17.72 -13.53 7.31
C SER A 268 19.18 -13.32 6.93
N ASN A 269 19.45 -12.73 5.76
CA ASN A 269 20.79 -12.40 5.33
C ASN A 269 21.49 -11.39 6.26
N ALA A 270 20.78 -10.34 6.69
CA ALA A 270 21.34 -9.32 7.59
C ALA A 270 21.71 -9.90 8.97
N VAL A 271 20.86 -10.77 9.53
CA VAL A 271 21.14 -11.47 10.79
C VAL A 271 22.38 -12.37 10.65
N GLN A 272 22.47 -13.11 9.55
CA GLN A 272 23.61 -14.00 9.29
C GLN A 272 24.92 -13.22 9.13
N LEU A 273 24.89 -12.07 8.44
CA LEU A 273 26.04 -11.18 8.31
C LEU A 273 26.49 -10.62 9.67
N ARG A 274 25.54 -10.24 10.54
CA ARG A 274 25.89 -9.76 11.89
C ARG A 274 26.63 -10.81 12.71
N HIS A 275 26.23 -12.09 12.62
CA HIS A 275 26.93 -13.17 13.29
C HIS A 275 28.37 -13.36 12.77
N GLN A 276 28.58 -13.28 11.45
CA GLN A 276 29.91 -13.45 10.83
C GLN A 276 30.87 -12.30 11.14
N CYS A 277 30.39 -11.05 11.13
CA CYS A 277 31.19 -9.87 11.44
C CYS A 277 31.60 -9.80 12.93
N TRP A 278 30.78 -10.36 13.83
CA TRP A 278 31.03 -10.33 15.28
C TRP A 278 31.75 -11.57 15.82
N SER A 279 31.76 -12.69 15.10
CA SER A 279 32.55 -13.89 15.46
C SER A 279 34.01 -13.81 15.00
N ALA A 280 34.35 -12.83 14.16
CA ALA A 280 35.69 -12.65 13.59
C ALA A 280 36.51 -11.54 14.29
N ARG A 281 36.00 -10.99 15.40
CA ARG A 281 36.72 -10.10 16.33
C ARG A 281 36.97 -10.84 17.64
#